data_AF-A0A1Y0H1X4-F1
#
_entry.id   AF-A0A1Y0H1X4-F1
#
_cell.length_a   1.000
_cell.length_b   1.000
_cell.length_c   1.000
_cell.angle_alpha   90.00
_cell.angle_beta   90.00
_cell.angle_gamma   90.00
#
_symmetry.space_group_name_H-M   'P 1'
#
loop_
_entity.id
_entity.type
_entity.pdbx_description
1 polymer ?
#
loop_
_entity_poly.entity_id
_entity_poly.type
_entity_poly.pdbx_seq_one_letter_code
_entity_poly.pdbx_strand_id
1 'polypeptide(L)'
;MSPDGTNKILARWRQTGKWWECEPPIEITRYLDHKNIRRESTTTLPILARPTQLKRYQPHENHKEDYSIRPRKRRDETVGVAMGHIKETATLQPKLIADTPYIPLHTLSGYSFGRSVLLANEIPRLAAIAGLPAVALVDRFSLTGAYELAKECAKQGIKPLIGASFELPEGGDIVLIAKTPLGYKNLSRLITDCHLGEPRLHPLATWHRLQTYNQDLVCLTGAVSAHSTASSSAAITHLQTPSFKN
;
A
#
# COMPACT_ATOMS: atom_id res chain seq x y z
N MET A 1 -4.87 -16.62 52.13
CA MET A 1 -5.96 -17.49 51.65
C MET A 1 -7.10 -16.57 51.26
N SER A 2 -7.53 -16.58 49.99
CA SER A 2 -8.68 -15.75 49.57
C SER A 2 -9.97 -16.39 50.12
N PRO A 3 -10.87 -15.68 50.81
CA PRO A 3 -11.92 -16.28 51.64
C PRO A 3 -13.09 -16.94 50.89
N ASP A 4 -13.22 -16.72 49.58
CA ASP A 4 -14.49 -16.97 48.88
C ASP A 4 -14.58 -18.32 48.14
N GLY A 5 -13.63 -19.24 48.32
CA GLY A 5 -13.61 -20.51 47.57
C GLY A 5 -13.54 -20.32 46.04
N THR A 6 -13.27 -19.10 45.58
CA THR A 6 -13.28 -18.71 44.18
C THR A 6 -11.95 -19.06 43.52
N ASN A 7 -12.05 -19.81 42.43
CA ASN A 7 -10.91 -20.18 41.61
C ASN A 7 -10.29 -18.92 40.97
N LYS A 8 -9.00 -18.68 41.21
CA LYS A 8 -8.31 -17.52 40.65
C LYS A 8 -7.85 -17.84 39.23
N ILE A 9 -8.48 -17.24 38.23
CA ILE A 9 -8.10 -17.40 36.82
C ILE A 9 -6.72 -16.78 36.58
N LEU A 10 -5.80 -17.56 36.01
CA LEU A 10 -4.44 -17.14 35.66
C LEU A 10 -4.34 -16.74 34.18
N ALA A 11 -4.98 -17.51 33.29
CA ALA A 11 -4.97 -17.25 31.86
C ALA A 11 -6.21 -17.85 31.20
N ARG A 12 -6.71 -17.21 30.14
CA ARG A 12 -7.84 -17.68 29.33
C ARG A 12 -7.57 -17.36 27.87
N TRP A 13 -7.59 -18.35 27.00
CA TRP A 13 -7.36 -18.18 25.56
C TRP A 13 -8.22 -19.15 24.74
N ARG A 14 -8.33 -18.89 23.44
CA ARG A 14 -9.14 -19.69 22.50
C ARG A 14 -8.26 -20.34 21.45
N GLN A 15 -8.61 -21.56 21.06
CA GLN A 15 -7.98 -22.29 19.96
C GLN A 15 -9.05 -22.65 18.94
N THR A 16 -8.80 -22.30 17.67
CA THR A 16 -9.80 -22.34 16.59
C THR A 16 -10.17 -23.76 16.13
N GLY A 17 -9.48 -24.80 16.60
CA GLY A 17 -9.65 -26.18 16.14
C GLY A 17 -9.26 -26.36 14.66
N LYS A 18 -9.34 -27.58 14.14
CA LYS A 18 -9.25 -27.82 12.70
C LYS A 18 -10.56 -27.41 12.03
N TRP A 19 -10.65 -26.14 11.67
CA TRP A 19 -11.86 -25.57 11.07
C TRP A 19 -12.28 -26.28 9.76
N TRP A 20 -11.34 -26.88 9.03
CA TRP A 20 -11.62 -27.66 7.81
C TRP A 20 -12.27 -29.03 8.07
N GLU A 21 -12.13 -29.58 9.28
CA GLU A 21 -12.84 -30.76 9.77
C GLU A 21 -14.14 -30.36 10.52
N CYS A 22 -14.52 -29.07 10.49
CA CYS A 22 -15.63 -28.50 11.23
C CYS A 22 -15.53 -28.70 12.75
N GLU A 23 -14.30 -28.79 13.29
CA GLU A 23 -14.09 -28.86 14.73
C GLU A 23 -14.53 -27.55 15.42
N PRO A 24 -15.29 -27.62 16.53
CA PRO A 24 -15.68 -26.43 17.26
C PRO A 24 -14.48 -25.77 17.94
N PRO A 25 -14.41 -24.43 17.99
CA PRO A 25 -13.36 -23.75 18.75
C PRO A 25 -13.47 -24.09 20.23
N ILE A 26 -12.31 -24.25 20.88
CA ILE A 26 -12.22 -24.52 22.32
C ILE A 26 -11.66 -23.31 23.05
N GLU A 27 -12.12 -23.11 24.28
CA GLU A 27 -11.60 -22.10 25.19
C GLU A 27 -10.92 -22.80 26.37
N ILE A 28 -9.65 -22.49 26.58
CA ILE A 28 -8.83 -23.07 27.64
C ILE A 28 -8.67 -22.02 28.72
N THR A 29 -9.04 -22.38 29.96
CA THR A 29 -8.89 -21.53 31.15
C THR A 29 -7.96 -22.21 32.14
N ARG A 30 -6.85 -21.57 32.45
CA ARG A 30 -5.94 -21.93 33.54
C ARG A 30 -6.35 -21.19 34.81
N TYR A 31 -6.50 -21.91 35.91
CA TYR A 31 -6.87 -21.34 37.20
C TYR A 31 -6.12 -21.99 38.37
N LEU A 32 -6.07 -21.28 39.49
CA LEU A 32 -5.62 -21.77 40.78
C LEU A 32 -6.84 -22.15 41.62
N ASP A 33 -6.88 -23.39 42.07
CA ASP A 33 -7.85 -23.87 43.04
C ASP A 33 -7.68 -23.15 44.39
N HIS A 34 -8.69 -23.24 45.26
CA HIS A 34 -8.61 -22.85 46.66
C HIS A 34 -7.43 -23.50 47.43
N LYS A 35 -6.94 -24.65 46.96
CA LYS A 35 -5.73 -25.35 47.48
C LYS A 35 -4.42 -24.88 46.84
N ASN A 36 -4.45 -23.81 46.05
CA ASN A 36 -3.30 -23.25 45.34
C ASN A 36 -2.65 -24.23 44.33
N ILE A 37 -3.41 -25.18 43.80
CA ILE A 37 -2.98 -26.11 42.75
C ILE A 37 -3.38 -25.53 41.39
N ARG A 38 -2.46 -25.52 40.42
CA ARG A 38 -2.74 -25.09 39.05
C ARG A 38 -3.56 -26.15 38.33
N ARG A 39 -4.69 -25.75 37.76
CA ARG A 39 -5.57 -26.60 36.95
C ARG A 39 -5.91 -25.93 35.63
N GLU A 40 -6.28 -26.75 34.67
CA GLU A 40 -6.76 -26.32 33.36
C GLU A 40 -8.16 -26.89 33.13
N SER A 41 -9.06 -26.06 32.61
CA SER A 41 -10.36 -26.50 32.11
C SER A 41 -10.53 -26.08 30.66
N THR A 42 -10.99 -27.00 29.83
CA THR A 42 -11.30 -26.75 28.42
C THR A 42 -12.81 -26.76 28.22
N THR A 43 -13.35 -25.71 27.63
CA THR A 43 -14.77 -25.56 27.31
C THR A 43 -14.95 -25.43 25.81
N THR A 44 -15.78 -26.27 25.21
CA THR A 44 -16.13 -26.18 23.79
C THR A 44 -17.11 -25.03 23.57
N LEU A 45 -16.82 -24.14 22.60
CA LEU A 45 -17.68 -23.01 22.27
C LEU A 45 -18.67 -23.36 21.15
N PRO A 46 -19.85 -22.72 21.12
CA PRO A 46 -20.80 -22.91 20.03
C PRO A 46 -20.24 -22.37 18.71
N ILE A 47 -20.49 -23.09 17.62
CA ILE A 47 -20.15 -22.67 16.27
C ILE A 47 -21.08 -21.52 15.87
N LEU A 48 -20.54 -20.29 15.80
CA LEU A 48 -21.30 -19.06 15.53
C LEU A 48 -21.97 -19.03 14.15
N ALA A 49 -21.38 -19.72 13.17
CA ALA A 49 -21.94 -19.86 11.83
C ALA A 49 -21.62 -21.26 11.30
N ARG A 50 -22.62 -22.14 11.24
CA ARG A 50 -22.53 -23.32 10.39
C ARG A 50 -22.84 -22.85 8.97
N PRO A 51 -21.98 -23.10 7.97
CA PRO A 51 -22.37 -22.86 6.59
C PRO A 51 -23.62 -23.70 6.32
N THR A 52 -24.77 -23.03 6.15
CA THR A 52 -26.10 -23.65 6.20
C THR A 52 -26.35 -24.63 5.05
N GLN A 53 -25.48 -24.62 4.06
CA GLN A 53 -25.30 -25.63 3.04
C GLN A 53 -24.00 -25.23 2.33
N LEU A 54 -22.96 -26.06 2.38
CA LEU A 54 -22.02 -26.03 1.26
C LEU A 54 -22.87 -26.35 0.04
N LYS A 55 -23.11 -25.38 -0.85
CA LYS A 55 -23.70 -25.68 -2.17
C LYS A 55 -22.79 -26.75 -2.77
N ARG A 56 -23.24 -28.01 -2.78
CA ARG A 56 -22.57 -29.07 -3.53
C ARG A 56 -22.44 -28.52 -4.94
N TYR A 57 -21.21 -28.39 -5.42
CA TYR A 57 -20.94 -28.05 -6.80
C TYR A 57 -21.68 -29.10 -7.65
N GLN A 58 -22.79 -28.69 -8.26
CA GLN A 58 -23.46 -29.54 -9.23
C GLN A 58 -22.71 -29.35 -10.54
N PRO A 59 -22.16 -30.41 -11.16
CA PRO A 59 -21.42 -30.32 -12.41
C PRO A 59 -22.37 -30.15 -13.61
N HIS A 60 -23.41 -29.34 -13.46
CA HIS A 60 -24.12 -28.73 -14.56
C HIS A 60 -23.36 -27.42 -14.83
N GLU A 61 -22.26 -27.53 -15.56
CA GLU A 61 -21.70 -26.36 -16.24
C GLU A 61 -22.57 -26.12 -17.47
N ASN A 62 -23.60 -25.29 -17.34
CA ASN A 62 -24.20 -24.69 -18.52
C ASN A 62 -23.17 -23.69 -19.05
N HIS A 63 -22.29 -24.16 -19.94
CA HIS A 63 -21.23 -23.33 -20.53
C HIS A 63 -21.78 -22.10 -21.27
N LYS A 64 -23.11 -21.97 -21.46
CA LYS A 64 -23.77 -20.78 -22.00
C LYS A 64 -23.99 -19.68 -20.96
N GLU A 65 -24.15 -20.01 -19.67
CA GLU A 65 -24.42 -19.03 -18.59
C GLU A 65 -23.14 -18.33 -18.11
N ASP A 66 -22.01 -19.04 -18.15
CA ASP A 66 -20.72 -18.59 -17.62
C ASP A 66 -20.08 -17.44 -18.45
N TYR A 67 -20.60 -17.18 -19.65
CA TYR A 67 -20.19 -16.03 -20.46
C TYR A 67 -20.69 -14.68 -19.91
N SER A 68 -21.77 -14.68 -19.13
CA SER A 68 -22.36 -13.43 -18.60
C SER A 68 -21.74 -13.01 -17.26
N ILE A 69 -21.24 -13.97 -16.48
CA ILE A 69 -20.75 -13.76 -15.11
C ILE A 69 -19.22 -13.61 -15.07
N ARG A 70 -18.49 -14.09 -16.08
CA ARG A 70 -17.09 -13.70 -16.26
C ARG A 70 -17.06 -12.23 -16.66
N PRO A 71 -16.62 -11.27 -15.81
CA PRO A 71 -16.18 -10.00 -16.36
C PRO A 71 -15.09 -10.36 -17.37
N ARG A 72 -15.39 -10.17 -18.66
CA ARG A 72 -14.46 -10.45 -19.77
C ARG A 72 -13.08 -10.00 -19.32
N LYS A 73 -12.12 -10.93 -19.35
CA LYS A 73 -10.74 -10.70 -18.93
C LYS A 73 -10.12 -9.60 -19.81
N ARG A 74 -10.38 -8.33 -19.45
CA ARG A 74 -9.78 -7.01 -19.73
C ARG A 74 -9.00 -6.74 -21.04
N ARG A 75 -9.02 -7.61 -22.06
CA ARG A 75 -8.46 -7.33 -23.40
C ARG A 75 -9.46 -6.68 -24.35
N ASP A 76 -10.74 -6.73 -24.00
CA ASP A 76 -11.85 -6.22 -24.82
C ASP A 76 -12.31 -4.82 -24.44
N GLU A 77 -11.63 -4.09 -23.55
CA GLU A 77 -12.03 -2.71 -23.25
C GLU A 77 -11.87 -1.81 -24.49
N THR A 78 -10.73 -1.93 -25.18
CA THR A 78 -10.51 -1.20 -26.44
C THR A 78 -11.48 -1.64 -27.53
N VAL A 79 -11.75 -2.95 -27.65
CA VAL A 79 -12.70 -3.50 -28.64
C VAL A 79 -14.13 -3.11 -28.30
N GLY A 80 -14.51 -3.14 -27.02
CA GLY A 80 -15.84 -2.76 -26.54
C GLY A 80 -16.10 -1.26 -26.67
N VAL A 81 -15.08 -0.43 -26.47
CA VAL A 81 -15.13 1.01 -26.77
C VAL A 81 -15.24 1.24 -28.29
N ALA A 82 -14.42 0.57 -29.10
CA ALA A 82 -14.46 0.69 -30.57
C ALA A 82 -15.79 0.21 -31.17
N MET A 83 -16.40 -0.82 -30.58
CA MET A 83 -17.68 -1.39 -31.00
C MET A 83 -18.90 -0.70 -30.34
N GLY A 84 -18.68 0.32 -29.52
CA GLY A 84 -19.76 1.08 -28.85
C GLY A 84 -20.54 0.31 -27.77
N HIS A 85 -20.06 -0.87 -27.37
CA HIS A 85 -20.66 -1.68 -26.30
C HIS A 85 -20.33 -1.17 -24.90
N ILE A 86 -19.21 -0.45 -24.78
CA ILE A 86 -18.79 0.24 -23.56
C ILE A 86 -18.84 1.73 -23.91
N LYS A 87 -19.72 2.49 -23.24
CA LYS A 87 -19.65 3.96 -23.32
C LYS A 87 -18.28 4.35 -22.79
N GLU A 88 -17.50 5.06 -23.62
CA GLU A 88 -16.22 5.64 -23.26
C GLU A 88 -16.36 6.22 -21.85
N THR A 89 -15.58 5.70 -20.89
CA THR A 89 -15.72 6.04 -19.46
C THR A 89 -15.89 7.54 -19.37
N ALA A 90 -17.09 7.97 -18.95
CA ALA A 90 -17.45 9.38 -18.95
C ALA A 90 -16.28 10.15 -18.36
N THR A 91 -15.72 11.07 -19.14
CA THR A 91 -14.72 12.00 -18.64
C THR A 91 -15.35 12.63 -17.41
N LEU A 92 -14.94 12.16 -16.24
CA LEU A 92 -15.41 12.69 -14.98
C LEU A 92 -14.91 14.12 -15.00
N GLN A 93 -15.82 15.06 -15.29
CA GLN A 93 -15.46 16.47 -15.24
C GLN A 93 -15.11 16.73 -13.78
N PRO A 94 -13.82 16.95 -13.45
CA PRO A 94 -13.46 17.24 -12.08
C PRO A 94 -14.21 18.52 -11.73
N LYS A 95 -15.19 18.42 -10.83
CA LYS A 95 -15.73 19.61 -10.20
C LYS A 95 -14.65 20.04 -9.23
N LEU A 96 -13.70 20.85 -9.70
CA LEU A 96 -12.66 21.45 -8.87
C LEU A 96 -13.35 22.04 -7.64
N ILE A 97 -13.17 21.40 -6.50
CA ILE A 97 -13.55 21.96 -5.23
C ILE A 97 -12.49 23.00 -4.96
N ALA A 98 -12.81 24.27 -5.23
CA ALA A 98 -11.86 25.37 -5.30
C ALA A 98 -11.06 25.61 -3.99
N ASP A 99 -11.41 24.94 -2.89
CA ASP A 99 -10.89 25.22 -1.55
C ASP A 99 -10.23 24.04 -0.82
N THR A 100 -9.79 22.98 -1.51
CA THR A 100 -8.95 21.97 -0.82
C THR A 100 -7.47 22.36 -0.90
N PRO A 101 -6.82 22.77 0.21
CA PRO A 101 -5.40 23.16 0.22
C PRO A 101 -4.44 21.96 0.15
N TYR A 102 -4.96 20.77 -0.15
CA TYR A 102 -4.20 19.52 -0.07
C TYR A 102 -3.79 19.05 -1.46
N ILE A 103 -2.51 18.66 -1.58
CA ILE A 103 -1.97 17.99 -2.76
C ILE A 103 -1.24 16.74 -2.27
N PRO A 104 -1.61 15.54 -2.74
CA PRO A 104 -0.91 14.33 -2.38
C PRO A 104 0.46 14.27 -3.08
N LEU A 105 1.51 14.47 -2.29
CA LEU A 105 2.91 14.43 -2.75
C LEU A 105 3.58 13.06 -2.57
N HIS A 106 2.89 12.09 -1.96
CA HIS A 106 3.40 10.76 -1.68
C HIS A 106 2.34 9.71 -2.04
N THR A 107 2.21 9.39 -3.33
CA THR A 107 1.33 8.31 -3.80
C THR A 107 2.13 7.20 -4.46
N LEU A 108 1.72 5.96 -4.22
CA LEU A 108 2.34 4.75 -4.74
C LEU A 108 1.37 4.07 -5.70
N SER A 109 1.86 3.67 -6.86
CA SER A 109 1.11 2.80 -7.78
C SER A 109 1.46 1.34 -7.55
N GLY A 110 0.77 0.45 -8.26
CA GLY A 110 1.05 -0.98 -8.30
C GLY A 110 2.44 -1.34 -8.84
N TYR A 111 3.16 -0.38 -9.45
CA TYR A 111 4.57 -0.57 -9.80
C TYR A 111 5.49 -0.59 -8.56
N SER A 112 5.03 -0.05 -7.43
CA SER A 112 5.65 -0.27 -6.13
C SER A 112 5.19 -1.62 -5.58
N PHE A 113 5.87 -2.68 -6.01
CA PHE A 113 5.48 -4.07 -5.74
C PHE A 113 5.20 -4.33 -4.25
N GLY A 114 4.01 -4.86 -3.98
CA GLY A 114 3.57 -5.20 -2.62
C GLY A 114 3.27 -4.00 -1.71
N ARG A 115 3.34 -2.77 -2.21
CA ARG A 115 3.03 -1.55 -1.43
C ARG A 115 1.73 -0.86 -1.83
N SER A 116 1.26 -1.04 -3.07
CA SER A 116 -0.01 -0.47 -3.54
C SER A 116 -0.71 -1.38 -4.52
N VAL A 117 -2.02 -1.18 -4.64
CA VAL A 117 -2.92 -1.90 -5.56
C VAL A 117 -3.47 -1.00 -6.67
N LEU A 118 -3.25 0.31 -6.59
CA LEU A 118 -3.78 1.28 -7.55
C LEU A 118 -2.95 1.30 -8.83
N LEU A 119 -3.58 1.28 -9.99
CA LEU A 119 -2.86 1.46 -11.25
C LEU A 119 -2.45 2.94 -11.42
N ALA A 120 -1.35 3.19 -12.14
CA ALA A 120 -0.84 4.55 -12.31
C ALA A 120 -1.81 5.47 -13.06
N ASN A 121 -2.65 4.92 -13.93
CA ASN A 121 -3.74 5.64 -14.62
C ASN A 121 -4.99 5.85 -13.75
N GLU A 122 -5.19 5.08 -12.67
CA GLU A 122 -6.35 5.26 -11.77
C GLU A 122 -6.11 6.42 -10.79
N ILE A 123 -4.86 6.67 -10.42
CA ILE A 123 -4.48 7.73 -9.47
C ILE A 123 -4.98 9.12 -9.93
N PRO A 124 -4.75 9.57 -11.19
CA PRO A 124 -5.25 10.86 -11.67
C PRO A 124 -6.78 10.93 -11.73
N ARG A 125 -7.46 9.81 -12.02
CA ARG A 125 -8.93 9.78 -12.06
C ARG A 125 -9.52 10.01 -10.67
N LEU A 126 -8.96 9.35 -9.66
CA LEU A 126 -9.35 9.56 -8.27
C LEU A 126 -9.04 10.98 -7.81
N ALA A 127 -7.89 11.53 -8.21
CA ALA A 127 -7.53 12.92 -7.93
C ALA A 127 -8.53 13.91 -8.57
N ALA A 128 -8.99 13.66 -9.80
CA ALA A 128 -10.02 14.45 -10.47
C ALA A 128 -11.35 14.41 -9.71
N ILE A 129 -11.80 13.21 -9.31
CA ILE A 129 -13.03 13.03 -8.52
C ILE A 129 -12.94 13.81 -7.21
N ALA A 130 -11.77 13.79 -6.56
CA ALA A 130 -11.52 14.52 -5.32
C ALA A 130 -11.32 16.03 -5.52
N GLY A 131 -11.32 16.54 -6.76
CA GLY A 131 -11.13 17.96 -7.05
C GLY A 131 -9.70 18.45 -6.84
N LEU A 132 -8.71 17.56 -6.85
CA LEU A 132 -7.31 17.89 -6.58
C LEU A 132 -6.62 18.49 -7.82
N PRO A 133 -5.88 19.61 -7.69
CA PRO A 133 -5.26 20.28 -8.83
C PRO A 133 -3.96 19.58 -9.30
N ALA A 134 -3.34 18.77 -8.45
CA ALA A 134 -2.09 18.08 -8.76
C ALA A 134 -1.99 16.74 -8.01
N VAL A 135 -1.17 15.83 -8.52
CA VAL A 135 -0.87 14.55 -7.84
C VAL A 135 0.57 14.11 -8.13
N ALA A 136 1.28 13.63 -7.11
CA ALA A 136 2.63 13.09 -7.26
C ALA A 136 2.66 11.57 -7.19
N LEU A 137 3.30 10.93 -8.18
CA LEU A 137 3.60 9.51 -8.17
C LEU A 137 5.06 9.29 -7.73
N VAL A 138 5.25 8.41 -6.75
CA VAL A 138 6.52 8.25 -6.04
C VAL A 138 6.84 6.76 -5.80
N ASP A 139 6.88 5.97 -6.87
CA ASP A 139 7.15 4.54 -6.78
C ASP A 139 8.56 4.23 -6.24
N ARG A 140 8.72 3.05 -5.63
CA ARG A 140 9.99 2.66 -4.99
C ARG A 140 11.04 2.34 -6.04
N PHE A 141 12.14 3.09 -6.05
CA PHE A 141 13.22 2.99 -7.03
C PHE A 141 12.73 2.84 -8.49
N SER A 142 11.61 3.48 -8.87
CA SER A 142 11.00 3.24 -10.17
C SER A 142 10.29 4.48 -10.70
N LEU A 143 10.31 4.62 -12.03
CA LEU A 143 9.59 5.64 -12.79
C LEU A 143 8.63 5.01 -13.82
N THR A 144 8.40 3.71 -13.72
CA THR A 144 7.61 2.96 -14.71
C THR A 144 6.20 3.51 -14.92
N GLY A 145 5.53 3.94 -13.86
CA GLY A 145 4.20 4.56 -13.93
C GLY A 145 4.17 6.02 -14.38
N ALA A 146 5.32 6.67 -14.59
CA ALA A 146 5.38 8.10 -14.87
C ALA A 146 4.66 8.47 -16.19
N TYR A 147 4.80 7.64 -17.23
CA TYR A 147 4.13 7.88 -18.51
C TYR A 147 2.61 7.73 -18.40
N GLU A 148 2.13 6.68 -17.73
CA GLU A 148 0.69 6.43 -17.56
C GLU A 148 0.03 7.54 -16.75
N LEU A 149 0.69 7.98 -15.68
CA LEU A 149 0.27 9.11 -14.87
C LEU A 149 0.18 10.39 -15.72
N ALA A 150 1.26 10.75 -16.43
CA ALA A 150 1.31 11.96 -17.23
C ALA A 150 0.24 11.98 -18.32
N LYS A 151 0.03 10.84 -19.00
CA LYS A 151 -0.99 10.68 -20.04
C LYS A 151 -2.40 10.88 -19.49
N GLU A 152 -2.70 10.30 -18.33
CA GLU A 152 -4.04 10.43 -17.76
C GLU A 152 -4.26 11.80 -17.10
N CYS A 153 -3.27 12.36 -16.42
CA CYS A 153 -3.30 13.73 -15.89
C CYS A 153 -3.62 14.75 -17.00
N ALA A 154 -3.01 14.60 -18.18
CA ALA A 154 -3.29 15.48 -19.32
C ALA A 154 -4.76 15.42 -19.78
N LYS A 155 -5.41 14.26 -19.70
CA LYS A 155 -6.85 14.13 -20.01
C LYS A 155 -7.75 14.74 -18.95
N GLN A 156 -7.35 14.61 -17.68
CA GLN A 156 -8.14 15.07 -16.53
C GLN A 156 -7.88 16.55 -16.17
N GLY A 157 -6.91 17.22 -16.82
CA GLY A 157 -6.55 18.61 -16.52
C GLY A 157 -5.82 18.77 -15.17
N ILE A 158 -5.19 17.71 -14.66
CA ILE A 158 -4.46 17.70 -13.39
C ILE A 158 -2.97 17.87 -13.67
N LYS A 159 -2.25 18.59 -12.81
CA LYS A 159 -0.79 18.68 -12.92
C LYS A 159 -0.11 17.38 -12.41
N PRO A 160 0.61 16.64 -13.27
CA PRO A 160 1.39 15.49 -12.81
C PRO A 160 2.68 15.97 -12.12
N LEU A 161 3.01 15.36 -10.99
CA LEU A 161 4.31 15.48 -10.33
C LEU A 161 4.98 14.10 -10.35
N ILE A 162 6.22 14.04 -10.84
CA ILE A 162 6.93 12.77 -11.02
C ILE A 162 8.05 12.69 -10.00
N GLY A 163 8.07 11.61 -9.23
CA GLY A 163 9.10 11.34 -8.24
C GLY A 163 9.36 9.84 -8.06
N ALA A 164 10.24 9.52 -7.12
CA ALA A 164 10.47 8.15 -6.66
C ALA A 164 10.87 8.15 -5.18
N SER A 165 10.61 7.04 -4.51
CA SER A 165 11.06 6.79 -3.14
C SER A 165 12.34 5.97 -3.15
N PHE A 166 13.28 6.34 -2.29
CA PHE A 166 14.61 5.75 -2.19
C PHE A 166 14.89 5.36 -0.75
N GLU A 167 15.37 4.13 -0.55
CA GLU A 167 15.83 3.64 0.75
C GLU A 167 17.29 4.01 0.98
N LEU A 168 17.60 4.48 2.19
CA LEU A 168 18.95 4.84 2.61
C LEU A 168 19.67 3.63 3.23
N PRO A 169 21.02 3.53 3.11
CA PRO A 169 21.79 2.47 3.78
C PRO A 169 21.65 2.47 5.30
N GLU A 170 21.44 3.63 5.90
CA GLU A 170 21.26 3.82 7.34
C GLU A 170 19.83 3.44 7.81
N GLY A 171 18.96 3.09 6.86
CA GLY A 171 17.55 2.84 7.07
C GLY A 171 16.68 4.08 6.83
N GLY A 172 15.41 3.83 6.51
CA GLY A 172 14.43 4.86 6.19
C GLY A 172 14.33 5.14 4.69
N ASP A 173 13.20 5.75 4.30
CA ASP A 173 12.90 6.10 2.92
C ASP A 173 12.85 7.62 2.79
N ILE A 174 13.45 8.15 1.73
CA ILE A 174 13.29 9.53 1.30
C ILE A 174 12.51 9.58 0.00
N VAL A 175 11.87 10.73 -0.26
CA VAL A 175 11.12 10.96 -1.49
C VAL A 175 11.73 12.10 -2.26
N LEU A 176 12.02 11.87 -3.53
CA LEU A 176 12.52 12.90 -4.44
C LEU A 176 11.50 13.16 -5.54
N ILE A 177 11.16 14.43 -5.76
CA ILE A 177 10.24 14.87 -6.81
C ILE A 177 11.00 15.78 -7.78
N ALA A 178 10.87 15.51 -9.08
CA ALA A 178 11.49 16.30 -10.12
C ALA A 178 10.75 17.64 -10.32
N LYS A 179 11.48 18.75 -10.28
CA LYS A 179 10.95 20.10 -10.57
C LYS A 179 10.95 20.40 -12.07
N THR A 180 11.96 19.89 -12.77
CA THR A 180 12.27 20.21 -14.18
C THR A 180 12.61 18.93 -14.95
N PRO A 181 12.69 18.99 -16.30
CA PRO A 181 13.19 17.87 -17.09
C PRO A 181 14.62 17.45 -16.72
N LEU A 182 15.45 18.38 -16.25
CA LEU A 182 16.78 18.08 -15.73
C LEU A 182 16.70 17.27 -14.43
N GLY A 183 15.80 17.64 -13.52
CA GLY A 183 15.50 16.86 -12.33
C GLY A 183 15.04 15.44 -12.66
N TYR A 184 14.16 15.27 -13.65
CA TYR A 184 13.71 13.94 -14.10
C TYR A 184 14.88 13.09 -14.63
N LYS A 185 15.78 13.71 -15.43
CA LYS A 185 17.00 13.05 -15.92
C LYS A 185 17.92 12.62 -14.78
N ASN A 186 18.10 13.47 -13.77
CA ASN A 186 18.91 13.16 -12.59
C ASN A 186 18.29 12.02 -11.77
N LEU A 187 16.98 12.05 -11.57
CA LEU A 187 16.23 11.00 -10.86
C LEU A 187 16.35 9.65 -11.60
N SER A 188 16.20 9.63 -12.93
CA SER A 188 16.38 8.42 -13.74
C SER A 188 17.80 7.85 -13.64
N ARG A 189 18.82 8.71 -13.67
CA ARG A 189 20.23 8.31 -13.48
C ARG A 189 20.47 7.76 -12.08
N LEU A 190 19.95 8.41 -11.05
CA LEU A 190 20.05 7.97 -9.67
C LEU A 190 19.44 6.57 -9.48
N ILE A 191 18.23 6.32 -10.00
CA ILE A 191 17.60 4.99 -9.97
C ILE A 191 18.49 3.93 -10.64
N THR A 192 19.06 4.28 -11.79
CA THR A 192 19.92 3.38 -12.55
C THR A 192 21.19 3.04 -11.75
N ASP A 193 21.83 4.05 -11.18
CA ASP A 193 23.04 3.88 -10.37
C ASP A 193 22.78 3.05 -9.10
N CYS A 194 21.64 3.25 -8.44
CA CYS A 194 21.23 2.43 -7.30
C CYS A 194 21.01 0.95 -7.68
N HIS A 195 20.48 0.67 -8.87
CA HIS A 195 20.26 -0.71 -9.33
C HIS A 195 21.53 -1.39 -9.85
N LEU A 196 22.47 -0.63 -10.43
CA LEU A 196 23.71 -1.17 -10.96
C LEU A 196 24.79 -1.33 -9.89
N GLY A 197 24.80 -0.45 -8.89
CA GLY A 197 25.83 -0.43 -7.86
C GLY A 197 25.53 -1.30 -6.64
N GLU A 198 24.33 -1.85 -6.51
CA GLU A 198 23.91 -2.68 -5.37
C GLU A 198 23.46 -4.09 -5.79
N PRO A 199 23.40 -5.06 -4.86
CA PRO A 199 22.85 -6.37 -5.13
C PRO A 199 21.44 -6.30 -5.71
N ARG A 200 21.15 -7.23 -6.63
CA ARG A 200 19.83 -7.36 -7.25
C ARG A 200 18.74 -7.45 -6.17
N LEU A 201 17.63 -6.75 -6.39
CA LEU A 201 16.47 -6.62 -5.48
C LEU A 201 16.71 -5.75 -4.22
N HIS A 202 17.93 -5.28 -3.99
CA HIS A 202 18.27 -4.45 -2.82
C HIS A 202 18.96 -3.14 -3.23
N PRO A 203 18.34 -2.30 -4.09
CA PRO A 203 18.90 -0.99 -4.41
C PRO A 203 18.90 -0.09 -3.17
N LEU A 204 19.98 0.68 -3.00
CA LEU A 204 20.15 1.64 -1.91
C LEU A 204 20.66 2.97 -2.47
N ALA A 205 20.17 4.07 -1.93
CA ALA A 205 20.61 5.41 -2.28
C ALA A 205 21.57 5.94 -1.22
N THR A 206 22.88 5.81 -1.46
CA THR A 206 23.89 6.41 -0.56
C THR A 206 23.84 7.93 -0.66
N TRP A 207 24.24 8.62 0.42
CA TRP A 207 24.34 10.08 0.44
C TRP A 207 25.23 10.65 -0.68
N HIS A 208 26.29 9.92 -1.06
CA HIS A 208 27.15 10.28 -2.18
C HIS A 208 26.39 10.28 -3.53
N ARG A 209 25.58 9.24 -3.79
CA ARG A 209 24.73 9.17 -5.01
C ARG A 209 23.72 10.31 -5.03
N LEU A 210 23.08 10.57 -3.89
CA LEU A 210 22.11 11.65 -3.75
C LEU A 210 22.74 13.03 -4.01
N GLN A 211 23.92 13.28 -3.46
CA GLN A 211 24.66 14.53 -3.69
C GLN A 211 25.05 14.71 -5.17
N THR A 212 25.42 13.62 -5.84
CA THR A 212 25.80 13.63 -7.26
C THR A 212 24.62 14.02 -8.18
N TYR A 213 23.40 13.64 -7.81
CA TYR A 213 22.20 13.82 -8.63
C TYR A 213 21.16 14.79 -8.03
N ASN A 214 21.56 15.69 -7.12
CA ASN A 214 20.63 16.53 -6.34
C ASN A 214 19.93 17.66 -7.12
N GLN A 215 20.42 17.99 -8.32
CA GLN A 215 19.98 19.19 -9.04
C GLN A 215 18.53 19.05 -9.52
N ASP A 216 17.74 20.12 -9.29
CA ASP A 216 16.33 20.23 -9.66
C ASP A 216 15.39 19.18 -9.04
N LEU A 217 15.74 18.68 -7.85
CA LEU A 217 14.92 17.79 -7.05
C LEU A 217 14.39 18.48 -5.80
N VAL A 218 13.14 18.18 -5.44
CA VAL A 218 12.60 18.47 -4.10
C VAL A 218 12.71 17.19 -3.29
N CYS A 219 13.35 17.27 -2.14
CA CYS A 219 13.43 16.17 -1.19
C CYS A 219 12.34 16.34 -0.11
N LEU A 220 11.57 15.29 0.11
CA LEU A 220 10.69 15.13 1.26
C LEU A 220 11.34 14.09 2.18
N THR A 221 11.38 14.39 3.48
CA THR A 221 12.04 13.57 4.51
C THR A 221 11.35 12.21 4.77
N GLY A 222 10.40 11.82 3.92
CA GLY A 222 9.71 10.54 3.93
C GLY A 222 8.93 10.24 5.21
N ALA A 223 8.29 9.06 5.21
CA ALA A 223 7.66 8.48 6.39
C ALA A 223 8.51 7.30 6.87
N VAL A 224 8.44 7.01 8.17
CA VAL A 224 9.15 5.88 8.78
C VAL A 224 8.69 4.58 8.10
N SER A 225 9.59 3.96 7.34
CA SER A 225 9.37 2.62 6.80
C SER A 225 9.26 1.64 7.96
N ALA A 226 8.24 0.77 7.97
CA ALA A 226 8.00 -0.21 9.04
C ALA A 226 9.16 -1.20 9.26
N HIS A 227 10.15 -1.24 8.37
CA HIS A 227 11.36 -2.06 8.50
C HIS A 227 12.46 -1.40 9.33
N SER A 228 12.36 -0.09 9.63
CA SER A 228 13.22 0.57 10.61
C SER A 228 12.58 0.48 11.99
N THR A 229 12.77 -0.63 12.69
CA THR A 229 12.67 -0.66 14.16
C THR A 229 13.87 0.07 14.75
N ALA A 230 13.96 1.38 14.51
CA ALA A 230 14.82 2.29 15.25
C ALA A 230 13.89 3.32 15.88
N SER A 231 13.72 3.16 17.18
CA SER A 231 12.91 4.01 18.05
C SER A 231 13.43 5.45 18.01
N SER A 232 12.83 6.31 17.19
CA SER A 232 13.07 7.76 17.24
C SER A 232 11.74 8.50 17.07
N SER A 233 11.26 9.03 18.19
CA SER A 233 10.16 9.98 18.26
C SER A 233 10.27 11.08 17.22
N ALA A 234 9.12 11.51 16.69
CA ALA A 234 8.97 12.73 15.91
C ALA A 234 9.75 13.89 16.53
N ALA A 235 10.88 14.24 15.92
CA ALA A 235 11.63 15.44 16.21
C ALA A 235 11.80 16.18 14.89
N ILE A 236 11.14 17.32 14.78
CA ILE A 236 11.45 18.35 13.81
C ILE A 236 12.83 18.87 14.20
N THR A 237 13.89 18.22 13.71
CA THR A 237 15.26 18.67 13.90
C THR A 237 15.55 19.65 12.78
N HIS A 238 15.68 20.93 13.12
CA HIS A 238 16.28 21.95 12.27
C HIS A 238 17.63 21.43 11.76
N LEU A 239 17.70 21.06 10.48
CA LEU A 239 18.96 20.81 9.82
C LEU A 239 19.74 22.12 9.78
N GLN A 240 20.75 22.25 10.64
CA GLN A 240 21.81 23.23 10.46
C GLN A 240 22.51 22.91 9.14
N THR A 241 22.35 23.82 8.18
CA THR A 241 23.11 23.87 6.94
C THR A 241 24.61 24.00 7.28
N PRO A 242 25.51 23.16 6.75
CA PRO A 242 26.93 23.48 6.80
C PRO A 242 27.17 24.72 5.93
N SER A 243 27.75 25.74 6.54
CA SER A 243 28.10 27.01 5.91
C SER A 243 29.04 26.79 4.72
N PHE A 244 28.55 26.99 3.51
CA PHE A 244 29.39 27.10 2.31
C PHE A 244 30.04 28.49 2.29
N LYS A 245 31.38 28.54 2.31
CA LYS A 245 32.14 29.73 1.94
C LYS A 245 32.39 29.69 0.42
N ASN A 246 32.12 30.85 -0.19
CA ASN A 246 32.20 31.27 -1.60
C ASN A 246 33.10 30.47 -2.54
#